data_AF-A0A2V8CAI0-F1
#
_entry.id   AF-A0A2V8CAI0-F1
#
_cell.length_a   1.000
_cell.length_b   1.000
_cell.length_c   1.000
_cell.angle_alpha   90.00
_cell.angle_beta   90.00
_cell.angle_gamma   90.00
#
_symmetry.space_group_name_H-M   'P 1'
#
loop_
_entity.id
_entity.type
_entity.pdbx_description
1 polymer ?
#
loop_
_entity_poly.entity_id
_entity_poly.type
_entity_poly.pdbx_seq_one_letter_code
_entity_poly.pdbx_strand_id
1 'polypeptide(L)'
;RELPILIPNFGGQFLGWRPWHYERDRLTRKATGTVGGPKQPHAAIQGWRAEFFIPYALLRPLQNVPPKPGTRWRANVYRMDYDEGRRAQWEWAHVEKSFHEYERFGDLLFAGR
;
A
#
# COMPACT_ATOMS: atom_id res chain seq x y z
N ARG A 1 5.22 -17.47 -3.36
CA ARG A 1 4.75 -17.45 -1.95
C ARG A 1 4.98 -16.04 -1.44
N GLU A 2 3.97 -15.39 -0.86
CA GLU A 2 4.09 -14.03 -0.31
C GLU A 2 4.44 -14.12 1.18
N LEU A 3 5.28 -13.21 1.67
CA LEU A 3 5.66 -13.11 3.08
C LEU A 3 5.22 -11.75 3.61
N PRO A 4 3.95 -11.62 4.04
CA PRO A 4 3.49 -10.38 4.61
C PRO A 4 4.01 -10.22 6.03
N ILE A 5 4.34 -8.97 6.34
CA ILE A 5 4.82 -8.56 7.65
C ILE A 5 3.89 -7.48 8.16
N LEU A 6 3.44 -7.61 9.41
CA LEU A 6 2.76 -6.53 10.11
C LEU A 6 3.75 -5.83 11.03
N ILE A 7 3.69 -4.49 11.02
CA ILE A 7 4.43 -3.64 11.94
C ILE A 7 3.41 -2.83 12.74
N PRO A 8 2.95 -3.35 13.90
CA PRO A 8 2.03 -2.61 14.75
C PRO A 8 2.74 -1.41 15.38
N ASN A 9 2.08 -0.25 15.33
CA ASN A 9 2.45 0.95 16.07
C ASN A 9 1.22 1.46 16.80
N PHE A 10 1.24 1.39 18.13
CA PHE A 10 0.19 1.90 19.01
C PHE A 10 0.69 3.16 19.72
N GLY A 11 0.66 4.30 19.04
CA GLY A 11 1.04 5.59 19.63
C GLY A 11 2.49 5.64 20.12
N GLY A 12 3.43 5.07 19.36
CA GLY A 12 4.85 5.01 19.71
C GLY A 12 5.32 3.66 20.28
N GLN A 13 4.40 2.77 20.64
CA GLN A 13 4.76 1.40 21.01
C GLN A 13 5.05 0.57 19.75
N PHE A 14 6.33 0.44 19.42
CA PHE A 14 6.81 -0.42 18.35
C PHE A 14 6.90 -1.88 18.80
N LEU A 15 6.17 -2.78 18.13
CA LEU A 15 6.15 -4.21 18.47
C LEU A 15 7.05 -5.08 17.58
N GLY A 16 7.85 -4.47 16.70
CA GLY A 16 8.71 -5.19 15.77
C GLY A 16 8.03 -5.65 14.49
N TRP A 17 8.85 -6.23 13.61
CA TRP A 17 8.41 -6.89 12.38
C TRP A 17 7.85 -8.27 12.74
N ARG A 18 6.55 -8.48 12.55
CA ARG A 18 5.89 -9.74 12.89
C ARG A 18 5.42 -10.45 11.63
N PRO A 19 5.74 -11.74 11.43
CA PRO A 19 5.11 -12.54 10.39
C PRO A 19 3.60 -12.41 10.50
N TRP A 20 2.92 -12.22 9.37
CA TRP A 20 1.49 -12.03 9.36
C TRP A 20 0.74 -13.21 8.77
N HIS A 21 -0.37 -13.57 9.40
CA HIS A 21 -1.21 -14.66 8.95
C HIS A 21 -1.86 -14.29 7.61
N TYR A 22 -1.55 -15.06 6.55
CA TYR A 22 -1.90 -14.72 5.17
C TYR A 22 -2.31 -15.94 4.36
N GLU A 23 -3.58 -16.25 4.48
CA GLU A 23 -4.23 -17.38 3.82
C GLU A 23 -5.72 -17.09 3.66
N ARG A 24 -6.39 -17.88 2.81
CA ARG A 24 -7.86 -17.88 2.66
C ARG A 24 -8.42 -16.48 2.37
N ASP A 25 -9.30 -15.96 3.22
CA ASP A 25 -9.98 -14.68 3.11
C ASP A 25 -9.07 -13.46 3.35
N ARG A 26 -7.82 -13.70 3.77
CA ARG A 26 -6.81 -12.66 3.97
C ARG A 26 -5.96 -12.40 2.72
N LEU A 27 -6.10 -13.21 1.67
CA LEU A 27 -5.29 -13.06 0.45
C LEU A 27 -5.65 -11.77 -0.29
N THR A 28 -4.63 -10.95 -0.57
CA THR A 28 -4.80 -9.81 -1.48
C THR A 28 -5.01 -10.34 -2.91
N ARG A 29 -5.73 -9.55 -3.70
CA ARG A 29 -5.78 -9.76 -5.16
C ARG A 29 -5.04 -8.60 -5.81
N LYS A 30 -4.27 -8.90 -6.84
CA LYS A 30 -3.51 -7.90 -7.59
C LYS A 30 -3.57 -8.19 -9.07
N ALA A 31 -3.62 -7.12 -9.85
CA ALA A 31 -3.56 -7.19 -11.30
C ALA A 31 -2.64 -6.08 -11.81
N THR A 32 -1.94 -6.36 -12.90
CA THR A 32 -1.13 -5.36 -13.59
C THR A 32 -1.37 -5.44 -15.09
N GLY A 33 -1.36 -4.29 -15.75
CA GLY A 33 -1.54 -4.16 -17.20
C GLY A 33 -0.59 -3.12 -17.79
N THR A 34 -0.33 -3.25 -19.09
CA THR A 34 0.47 -2.31 -19.88
C THR A 34 -0.41 -1.63 -20.93
N VAL A 35 -0.04 -0.42 -21.34
CA VAL A 35 -0.68 0.35 -22.40
C VAL A 35 0.35 0.59 -23.50
N GLY A 36 -0.03 0.38 -24.75
CA GLY A 36 0.80 0.69 -25.91
C GLY A 36 2.00 -0.23 -26.15
N GLY A 37 2.07 -1.39 -25.47
CA GLY A 37 3.13 -2.38 -25.67
C GLY A 37 2.91 -3.66 -24.86
N PRO A 38 3.70 -4.72 -25.11
CA PRO A 38 3.53 -6.01 -24.47
C PRO A 38 3.97 -5.99 -23.00
N LYS A 39 3.33 -6.82 -22.17
CA LYS A 39 3.69 -7.02 -20.77
C LYS A 39 4.88 -7.98 -20.66
N GLN A 40 6.05 -7.51 -21.05
CA GLN A 40 7.31 -8.27 -21.04
C GLN A 40 8.44 -7.40 -20.44
N PRO A 41 9.48 -8.01 -19.82
CA PRO A 41 10.64 -7.27 -19.35
C PRO A 41 11.26 -6.42 -20.48
N HIS A 42 11.64 -5.18 -20.17
CA HIS A 42 12.27 -4.23 -21.09
C HIS A 42 11.46 -3.82 -22.34
N ALA A 43 10.19 -4.21 -22.43
CA ALA A 43 9.34 -3.78 -23.53
C ALA A 43 9.08 -2.27 -23.49
N ALA A 44 9.11 -1.64 -24.67
CA ALA A 44 8.62 -0.27 -24.81
C ALA A 44 7.10 -0.26 -24.56
N ILE A 45 6.67 0.54 -23.58
CA ILE A 45 5.26 0.74 -23.21
C ILE A 45 5.01 2.24 -23.05
N GLN A 46 3.76 2.66 -23.26
CA GLN A 46 3.34 4.05 -23.02
C GLN A 46 2.96 4.29 -21.55
N GLY A 47 2.59 3.21 -20.85
CA GLY A 47 2.23 3.28 -19.44
C GLY A 47 1.85 1.92 -18.88
N TRP A 48 1.64 1.88 -17.56
CA TRP A 48 1.20 0.69 -16.85
C TRP A 48 0.18 1.06 -15.78
N ARG A 49 -0.61 0.05 -15.38
CA ARG A 49 -1.56 0.14 -14.27
C ARG A 49 -1.32 -1.00 -13.31
N ALA A 50 -1.41 -0.72 -12.02
CA ALA A 50 -1.51 -1.72 -10.97
C ALA A 50 -2.80 -1.54 -10.18
N GLU A 51 -3.43 -2.64 -9.83
CA GLU A 51 -4.66 -2.68 -9.05
C GLU A 51 -4.47 -3.64 -7.90
N PHE A 52 -4.93 -3.23 -6.71
CA PHE A 52 -4.85 -4.03 -5.50
C PHE A 52 -6.21 -4.06 -4.82
N PHE A 53 -6.60 -5.26 -4.40
CA PHE A 53 -7.69 -5.46 -3.46
C PHE A 53 -7.09 -5.99 -2.16
N ILE A 54 -7.27 -5.23 -1.08
CA ILE A 54 -6.82 -5.58 0.27
C ILE A 54 -8.07 -5.97 1.09
N PRO A 55 -8.26 -7.24 1.43
CA PRO A 55 -9.42 -7.64 2.23
C PRO A 55 -9.30 -7.11 3.66
N TYR A 56 -10.40 -6.63 4.24
CA TYR A 56 -10.41 -6.18 5.63
C TYR A 56 -10.03 -7.29 6.62
N ALA A 57 -10.27 -8.56 6.28
CA ALA A 57 -9.84 -9.71 7.09
C ALA A 57 -8.31 -9.73 7.29
N LEU A 58 -7.53 -9.27 6.30
CA LEU A 58 -6.08 -9.15 6.42
C LEU A 58 -5.67 -8.14 7.48
N LEU A 59 -6.45 -7.09 7.65
CA LEU A 59 -6.13 -5.98 8.54
C LEU A 59 -6.55 -6.23 10.00
N ARG A 60 -7.28 -7.31 10.31
CA ARG A 60 -7.64 -7.65 11.71
C ARG A 60 -6.42 -8.22 12.47
N PRO A 61 -6.09 -7.71 13.68
CA PRO A 61 -6.95 -6.98 14.61
C PRO A 61 -6.65 -5.47 14.71
N LEU A 62 -6.17 -4.82 13.64
CA LEU A 62 -6.03 -3.36 13.65
C LEU A 62 -7.38 -2.70 13.96
N GLN A 63 -7.32 -1.59 14.69
CA GLN A 63 -8.51 -0.85 15.10
C GLN A 63 -9.22 -0.22 13.90
N ASN A 64 -10.53 0.03 14.01
CA ASN A 64 -11.34 0.68 12.97
C ASN A 64 -11.41 -0.08 11.63
N VAL A 65 -11.40 -1.41 11.69
CA VAL A 65 -11.55 -2.33 10.55
C VAL A 65 -12.75 -3.27 10.78
N PRO A 66 -13.74 -3.37 9.86
CA PRO A 66 -13.88 -2.55 8.66
C PRO A 66 -14.25 -1.10 9.00
N PRO A 67 -13.87 -0.13 8.15
CA PRO A 67 -14.24 1.27 8.35
C PRO A 67 -15.75 1.44 8.18
N LYS A 68 -16.35 2.27 9.04
CA LYS A 68 -17.74 2.75 8.88
C LYS A 68 -17.75 4.09 8.12
N PRO A 69 -18.87 4.52 7.51
CA PRO A 69 -18.98 5.87 6.97
C PRO A 69 -18.52 6.93 7.98
N GLY A 70 -17.70 7.89 7.53
CA GLY A 70 -17.06 8.90 8.37
C GLY A 70 -15.73 8.48 8.99
N THR A 71 -15.33 7.21 8.89
CA THR A 71 -14.01 6.74 9.35
C THR A 71 -12.92 7.39 8.52
N ARG A 72 -11.84 7.84 9.18
CA ARG A 72 -10.63 8.35 8.53
C ARG A 72 -9.48 7.39 8.75
N TRP A 73 -8.79 7.02 7.69
CA TRP A 73 -7.50 6.33 7.76
C TRP A 73 -6.40 7.27 7.32
N ARG A 74 -5.26 7.21 8.00
CA ARG A 74 -4.02 7.82 7.49
C ARG A 74 -3.36 6.89 6.50
N ALA A 75 -3.09 7.36 5.29
CA ALA A 75 -2.44 6.58 4.25
C ALA A 75 -1.49 7.43 3.40
N ASN A 76 -0.58 6.73 2.72
CA ASN A 76 0.20 7.31 1.64
C ASN A 76 0.39 6.28 0.52
N VAL A 77 0.66 6.76 -0.69
CA VAL A 77 0.94 5.93 -1.86
C VAL A 77 2.20 6.47 -2.52
N TYR A 78 3.13 5.57 -2.81
CA TYR A 78 4.43 5.92 -3.37
C TYR A 78 4.63 5.22 -4.72
N ARG A 79 5.26 5.92 -5.66
CA ARG A 79 5.86 5.32 -6.87
C ARG A 79 7.36 5.54 -6.80
N MET A 80 8.11 4.46 -6.98
CA MET A 80 9.57 4.45 -6.93
C MET A 80 10.08 3.79 -8.20
N ASP A 81 10.73 4.56 -9.06
CA ASP A 81 11.34 4.07 -10.30
C ASP A 81 12.87 4.18 -10.20
N TYR A 82 13.58 3.30 -10.91
CA TYR A 82 15.05 3.21 -10.91
C TYR A 82 15.63 3.27 -12.32
N ASP A 83 14.93 3.94 -13.23
CA ASP A 83 15.30 4.02 -14.64
C ASP A 83 16.69 4.62 -14.81
N GLU A 84 17.51 4.00 -15.66
CA GLU A 84 18.89 4.43 -15.96
C GLU A 84 19.79 4.62 -14.71
N GLY A 85 19.51 3.86 -13.64
CA GLY A 85 20.25 3.96 -12.38
C GLY A 85 19.90 5.22 -11.56
N ARG A 86 18.90 6.00 -11.98
CA ARG A 86 18.40 7.17 -11.26
C ARG A 86 17.12 6.82 -10.54
N ARG A 87 17.05 7.20 -9.27
CA ARG A 87 15.82 7.05 -8.48
C ARG A 87 14.87 8.21 -8.77
N ALA A 88 13.67 7.91 -9.24
CA ALA A 88 12.55 8.85 -9.25
C ALA A 88 11.50 8.42 -8.21
N GLN A 89 10.98 9.39 -7.45
CA GLN A 89 10.05 9.18 -6.35
C GLN A 89 8.86 10.11 -6.53
N TRP A 90 7.66 9.55 -6.36
CA TRP A 90 6.43 10.30 -6.21
C TRP A 90 5.69 9.82 -4.97
N GLU A 91 4.97 10.73 -4.34
CA GLU A 91 4.20 10.50 -3.13
C GLU A 91 2.89 11.29 -3.19
N TRP A 92 1.82 10.71 -2.68
CA TRP A 92 0.52 11.38 -2.63
C TRP A 92 0.49 12.44 -1.51
N ALA A 93 0.96 12.08 -0.31
CA ALA A 93 1.16 13.00 0.80
C ALA A 93 2.66 13.19 1.04
N HIS A 94 3.09 14.43 1.27
CA HIS A 94 4.51 14.73 1.39
C HIS A 94 5.14 14.18 2.69
N VAL A 95 6.32 13.56 2.57
CA VAL A 95 7.17 13.14 3.71
C VAL A 95 8.58 13.71 3.54
N GLU A 96 9.32 13.91 4.63
CA GLU A 96 10.61 14.63 4.59
C GLU A 96 11.80 13.68 4.59
N LYS A 97 11.85 12.78 5.57
CA LYS A 97 13.02 11.96 5.88
C LYS A 97 12.81 10.51 5.47
N SER A 98 11.59 10.00 5.59
CA SER A 98 11.30 8.58 5.40
C SER A 98 9.85 8.33 5.02
N PHE A 99 9.62 7.32 4.18
CA PHE A 99 8.27 6.83 3.85
C PHE A 99 7.52 6.22 5.05
N HIS A 100 8.18 6.08 6.21
CA HIS A 100 7.61 5.63 7.47
C HIS A 100 7.10 6.77 8.38
N GLU A 101 7.04 8.02 7.91
CA GLU A 101 6.48 9.16 8.66
C GLU A 101 4.94 9.16 8.67
N TYR A 102 4.34 8.16 9.31
CA TYR A 102 2.89 7.93 9.33
C TYR A 102 2.05 9.11 9.86
N GLU A 103 2.66 10.05 10.58
CA GLU A 103 2.02 11.27 11.07
C GLU A 103 1.76 12.30 9.97
N ARG A 104 2.52 12.24 8.88
CA ARG A 104 2.41 13.12 7.70
C ARG A 104 1.53 12.56 6.60
N PHE A 105 1.01 11.35 6.78
CA PHE A 105 0.14 10.70 5.81
C PHE A 105 -1.17 11.48 5.62
N GLY A 106 -1.71 11.40 4.41
CA GLY A 106 -3.00 12.02 4.08
C GLY A 106 -4.18 11.23 4.63
N ASP A 107 -5.36 11.86 4.61
CA ASP A 107 -6.60 11.25 5.10
C ASP A 107 -7.39 10.56 3.97
N LEU A 108 -7.67 9.27 4.14
CA LEU A 108 -8.71 8.55 3.40
C LEU A 108 -10.00 8.57 4.22
N LEU A 109 -10.97 9.38 3.77
CA LEU A 109 -12.31 9.44 4.35
C LEU A 109 -13.21 8.38 3.68
N PHE A 110 -13.71 7.44 4.46
CA PHE A 110 -14.65 6.43 3.98
C PHE A 110 -16.06 7.03 3.96
N ALA A 111 -16.60 7.27 2.76
CA ALA A 111 -17.95 7.77 2.59
C ALA A 111 -19.00 6.65 2.70
N GLY A 112 -20.26 7.04 2.98
CA GLY A 112 -21.41 6.17 2.76
C GLY A 112 -21.60 5.88 1.27
N ARG A 113 -22.32 4.81 0.98
CA ARG A 113 -22.71 4.47 -0.39
C ARG A 113 -24.00 5.18 -0.77
#